data_AF-A0A2T2R2C8-F1
#
_entry.id   AF-A0A2T2R2C8-F1
#
_cell.length_a   1.000
_cell.length_b   1.000
_cell.length_c   1.000
_cell.angle_alpha   90.00
_cell.angle_beta   90.00
_cell.angle_gamma   90.00
#
_symmetry.space_group_name_H-M   'P 1'
#
loop_
_entity.id
_entity.type
_entity.pdbx_description
1 polymer ?
#
loop_
_entity_poly.entity_id
_entity_poly.type
_entity_poly.pdbx_seq_one_letter_code
_entity_poly.pdbx_strand_id
1 'polypeptide(L)'
;MDKFISLGENLPQEGQVPGHLEYYLSGANFTRRYDKKPPEIKDEGVWQEFEDRLVAALINVSVMWSPDVIVVGGSMIFRNEFISFAYLQKQLEKKLTIYPEVPTVQRAVLQDDAGLIGAQVFLRQ
;
A
#
# COMPACT_ATOMS: atom_id res chain seq x y z
N MET A 1 20.78 -15.82 39.68
CA MET A 1 21.99 -15.30 39.01
C MET A 1 21.90 -15.58 37.53
N ASP A 2 21.21 -14.67 36.86
CA ASP A 2 21.52 -14.12 35.54
C ASP A 2 21.98 -15.08 34.44
N LYS A 3 20.99 -15.66 33.78
CA LYS A 3 21.01 -15.77 32.32
C LYS A 3 19.89 -14.90 31.73
N PHE A 4 19.93 -13.61 32.06
CA PHE A 4 19.44 -12.58 31.15
C PHE A 4 20.41 -12.53 29.96
N ILE A 5 20.28 -13.51 29.08
CA ILE A 5 20.96 -13.53 27.79
C ILE A 5 20.28 -12.45 26.96
N SER A 6 21.01 -11.34 26.79
CA SER A 6 20.88 -10.31 25.75
C SER A 6 19.67 -10.42 24.80
N LEU A 7 18.50 -9.93 25.20
CA LEU A 7 17.36 -9.66 24.32
C LEU A 7 17.59 -8.39 23.45
N GLY A 8 18.80 -8.29 22.89
CA GLY A 8 19.20 -7.23 21.95
C GLY A 8 19.24 -7.72 20.50
N GLU A 9 18.67 -8.89 20.20
CA GLU A 9 18.53 -9.36 18.83
C GLU A 9 17.31 -8.68 18.18
N ASN A 10 17.52 -8.15 16.97
CA ASN A 10 16.58 -7.39 16.17
C ASN A 10 15.23 -8.13 16.01
N LEU A 11 14.28 -7.88 16.90
CA LEU A 11 12.91 -8.33 16.72
C LEU A 11 12.38 -7.71 15.42
N PRO A 12 11.72 -8.49 14.55
CA PRO A 12 11.08 -7.95 13.36
C PRO A 12 10.13 -6.83 13.79
N GLN A 13 10.22 -5.67 13.16
CA GLN A 13 9.26 -4.61 13.44
C GLN A 13 7.83 -5.06 13.06
N GLU A 14 6.81 -4.46 13.65
CA GLU A 14 5.41 -4.88 13.49
C GLU A 14 4.99 -5.00 12.00
N GLY A 15 5.40 -4.07 11.15
CA GLY A 15 5.16 -4.13 9.70
C GLY A 15 5.97 -5.17 8.91
N GLN A 16 6.86 -5.93 9.57
CA GLN A 16 7.78 -6.89 8.95
C GLN A 16 7.40 -8.36 9.24
N VAL A 17 6.28 -8.60 9.91
CA VAL A 17 5.76 -9.96 10.15
C VAL A 17 4.50 -10.25 9.32
N PRO A 18 4.28 -11.51 8.90
CA PRO A 18 3.06 -11.90 8.20
C PRO A 18 1.80 -11.54 9.00
N GLY A 19 0.73 -11.15 8.29
CA GLY A 19 -0.54 -10.73 8.89
C GLY A 19 -0.78 -9.21 8.86
N HIS A 20 0.29 -8.40 8.80
CA HIS A 20 0.16 -6.95 8.59
C HIS A 20 0.07 -6.63 7.10
N LEU A 21 -0.74 -5.64 6.74
CA LEU A 21 -0.84 -5.17 5.36
C LEU A 21 0.52 -4.69 4.82
N GLU A 22 1.28 -3.99 5.66
CA GLU A 22 2.58 -3.44 5.33
C GLU A 22 3.58 -4.53 4.92
N TYR A 23 3.51 -5.70 5.55
CA TYR A 23 4.35 -6.85 5.19
C TYR A 23 4.18 -7.22 3.71
N TYR A 24 2.97 -7.09 3.17
CA TYR A 24 2.69 -7.48 1.80
C TYR A 24 2.92 -6.36 0.78
N LEU A 25 2.61 -5.11 1.15
CA LEU A 25 2.55 -3.99 0.20
C LEU A 25 3.68 -2.95 0.32
N SER A 26 4.50 -2.97 1.39
CA SER A 26 5.61 -2.02 1.51
C SER A 26 6.79 -2.38 0.60
N GLY A 27 7.44 -1.35 0.05
CA GLY A 27 8.63 -1.56 -0.79
C GLY A 27 9.81 -2.20 -0.07
N ALA A 28 9.95 -1.96 1.25
CA ALA A 28 10.99 -2.59 2.06
C ALA A 28 10.80 -4.10 2.17
N ASN A 29 9.59 -4.56 2.54
CA ASN A 29 9.30 -5.99 2.60
C ASN A 29 9.26 -6.63 1.20
N PHE A 30 8.83 -5.89 0.18
CA PHE A 30 8.87 -6.35 -1.21
C PHE A 30 10.31 -6.64 -1.65
N THR A 31 11.23 -5.71 -1.37
CA THR A 31 12.67 -5.88 -1.66
C THR A 31 13.25 -7.08 -0.90
N ARG A 32 12.90 -7.22 0.39
CA ARG A 32 13.34 -8.37 1.20
C ARG A 32 12.82 -9.70 0.68
N ARG A 33 11.57 -9.76 0.20
CA ARG A 33 10.93 -11.00 -0.25
C ARG A 33 11.52 -11.54 -1.56
N TYR A 34 11.88 -10.64 -2.47
CA TYR A 34 12.32 -11.00 -3.82
C TYR A 34 13.83 -10.80 -4.04
N ASP A 35 14.56 -10.32 -3.04
CA ASP A 35 15.99 -9.96 -3.09
C ASP A 35 16.33 -9.03 -4.27
N LYS A 36 15.37 -8.16 -4.63
CA LYS A 36 15.41 -7.27 -5.79
C LYS A 36 14.61 -6.01 -5.49
N LYS A 37 15.07 -4.85 -5.96
CA LYS A 37 14.28 -3.62 -5.86
C LYS A 37 13.05 -3.73 -6.77
N PRO A 38 11.94 -3.06 -6.43
CA PRO A 38 10.71 -3.14 -7.23
C PRO A 38 10.90 -2.89 -8.75
N PRO A 39 11.67 -1.88 -9.21
CA PRO A 39 11.87 -1.66 -10.64
C PRO A 39 12.60 -2.79 -11.39
N GLU A 40 13.29 -3.67 -10.66
CA GLU A 40 14.05 -4.80 -11.22
C GLU A 40 13.19 -6.06 -11.42
N ILE A 41 11.98 -6.08 -10.84
CA ILE A 41 11.05 -7.20 -10.92
C ILE A 41 10.11 -6.95 -12.09
N LYS A 42 10.27 -7.74 -13.15
CA LYS A 42 9.45 -7.69 -14.37
C LYS A 42 8.44 -8.85 -14.48
N ASP A 43 8.34 -9.65 -13.43
CA ASP A 43 7.42 -10.78 -13.38
C ASP A 43 5.99 -10.27 -13.17
N GLU A 44 5.15 -10.43 -14.18
CA GLU A 44 3.76 -9.99 -14.16
C GLU A 44 2.94 -10.70 -13.06
N GLY A 45 3.25 -11.96 -12.74
CA GLY A 45 2.56 -12.71 -11.70
C GLY A 45 2.79 -12.14 -10.30
N VAL A 46 4.02 -11.68 -10.03
CA VAL A 46 4.36 -10.99 -8.78
C VAL A 46 3.58 -9.69 -8.63
N TRP A 47 3.45 -8.91 -9.70
CA TRP A 47 2.70 -7.67 -9.68
C TRP A 47 1.19 -7.90 -9.63
N GLN A 48 0.68 -8.93 -10.28
CA GLN A 48 -0.71 -9.32 -10.19
C GLN A 48 -1.09 -9.71 -8.74
N GLU A 49 -0.22 -10.48 -8.06
CA GLU A 49 -0.41 -10.82 -6.64
C GLU A 49 -0.38 -9.58 -5.74
N PHE A 50 0.49 -8.61 -6.05
CA PHE A 50 0.53 -7.33 -5.35
C PHE A 50 -0.79 -6.55 -5.54
N GLU A 51 -1.27 -6.43 -6.77
CA GLU A 51 -2.53 -5.75 -7.10
C GLU A 51 -3.73 -6.41 -6.42
N ASP A 52 -3.81 -7.74 -6.42
CA ASP A 52 -4.92 -8.47 -5.77
C ASP A 52 -4.97 -8.22 -4.26
N ARG A 53 -3.79 -8.15 -3.62
CA ARG A 53 -3.68 -7.78 -2.20
C ARG A 53 -4.04 -6.33 -1.96
N LEU A 54 -3.64 -5.43 -2.85
CA LEU A 54 -4.01 -4.02 -2.79
C LEU A 54 -5.53 -3.84 -2.94
N VAL A 55 -6.16 -4.55 -3.87
CA VAL A 55 -7.63 -4.59 -4.03
C VAL A 55 -8.30 -5.03 -2.73
N ALA A 56 -7.84 -6.11 -2.10
CA ALA A 56 -8.40 -6.57 -0.82
C ALA A 56 -8.29 -5.50 0.28
N ALA A 57 -7.16 -4.80 0.34
CA ALA A 57 -6.96 -3.70 1.28
C ALA A 57 -7.91 -2.53 1.00
N LEU A 58 -8.04 -2.13 -0.27
CA LEU A 58 -8.92 -1.05 -0.70
C LEU A 58 -10.39 -1.36 -0.41
N ILE A 59 -10.84 -2.59 -0.63
CA ILE A 59 -12.20 -3.03 -0.28
C ILE A 59 -12.42 -2.89 1.24
N ASN A 60 -11.49 -3.39 2.05
CA ASN A 60 -11.63 -3.31 3.51
C ASN A 60 -11.65 -1.85 4.00
N VAL A 61 -10.77 -1.01 3.48
CA VAL A 61 -10.76 0.44 3.78
C VAL A 61 -12.07 1.09 3.35
N SER A 62 -12.60 0.72 2.18
CA SER A 62 -13.89 1.22 1.69
C SER A 62 -15.03 0.83 2.61
N VAL A 63 -15.06 -0.41 3.10
CA VAL A 63 -16.09 -0.87 4.05
C VAL A 63 -15.97 -0.18 5.42
N MET A 64 -14.76 0.13 5.86
CA MET A 64 -14.53 0.82 7.14
C MET A 64 -14.90 2.31 7.10
N TRP A 65 -14.63 2.99 5.98
CA TRP A 65 -14.66 4.46 5.93
C TRP A 65 -15.62 5.05 4.89
N SER A 66 -16.17 4.24 3.99
CA SER A 66 -17.07 4.65 2.89
C SER A 66 -16.61 5.92 2.14
N PRO A 67 -15.35 6.00 1.67
CA PRO A 67 -14.86 7.20 1.00
C PRO A 67 -15.42 7.33 -0.43
N ASP A 68 -15.51 8.55 -0.94
CA ASP A 68 -15.81 8.82 -2.36
C ASP A 68 -14.57 8.61 -3.26
N VAL A 69 -13.38 8.91 -2.72
CA VAL A 69 -12.11 8.83 -3.45
C VAL A 69 -11.03 8.23 -2.56
N ILE A 70 -10.26 7.30 -3.10
CA ILE A 70 -9.06 6.76 -2.45
C ILE A 70 -7.84 7.16 -3.28
N VAL A 71 -6.95 7.94 -2.66
CA VAL A 71 -5.70 8.37 -3.29
C VAL A 71 -4.56 7.49 -2.78
N VAL A 72 -3.90 6.76 -3.68
CA VAL A 72 -2.82 5.82 -3.35
C VAL A 72 -1.49 6.42 -3.76
N GLY A 73 -0.53 6.48 -2.83
CA GLY A 73 0.78 7.10 -3.02
C GLY A 73 1.93 6.27 -2.47
N GLY A 74 3.10 6.90 -2.37
CA GLY A 74 4.34 6.27 -1.91
C GLY A 74 5.22 5.75 -3.05
N SER A 75 6.45 5.37 -2.73
CA SER A 75 7.46 4.99 -3.73
C SER A 75 7.05 3.77 -4.56
N MET A 76 6.26 2.86 -3.98
CA MET A 76 5.67 1.72 -4.68
C MET A 76 4.61 2.11 -5.70
N ILE A 77 4.18 3.37 -5.76
CA ILE A 77 3.21 3.85 -6.74
C ILE A 77 3.87 4.79 -7.74
N PHE A 78 4.77 5.66 -7.25
CA PHE A 78 5.41 6.67 -8.11
C PHE A 78 6.55 6.13 -8.95
N ARG A 79 7.26 5.11 -8.46
CA ARG A 79 8.52 4.64 -9.07
C ARG A 79 8.36 3.33 -9.84
N ASN A 80 7.13 2.89 -10.08
CA ASN A 80 6.86 1.78 -10.97
C ASN A 80 5.61 2.02 -11.83
N GLU A 81 5.60 1.36 -12.99
CA GLU A 81 4.50 1.39 -13.95
C GLU A 81 3.70 0.08 -13.93
N PHE A 82 4.06 -0.85 -13.03
CA PHE A 82 3.51 -2.21 -12.99
C PHE A 82 2.15 -2.30 -12.30
N ILE A 83 1.67 -1.21 -11.67
CA ILE A 83 0.37 -1.16 -10.99
C ILE A 83 -0.65 -0.43 -11.88
N SER A 84 -1.64 -1.18 -12.32
CA SER A 84 -2.76 -0.73 -13.14
C SER A 84 -3.92 -0.22 -12.29
N PHE A 85 -4.06 1.10 -12.19
CA PHE A 85 -5.20 1.73 -11.52
C PHE A 85 -6.54 1.37 -12.17
N ALA A 86 -6.55 1.12 -13.49
CA ALA A 86 -7.73 0.63 -14.19
C ALA A 86 -8.12 -0.79 -13.72
N TYR A 87 -7.14 -1.67 -13.47
CA TYR A 87 -7.40 -2.98 -12.89
C TYR A 87 -7.96 -2.85 -11.46
N LEU A 88 -7.33 -2.02 -10.62
CA LEU A 88 -7.80 -1.79 -9.25
C LEU A 88 -9.25 -1.31 -9.23
N GLN A 89 -9.57 -0.26 -10.01
CA GLN A 89 -10.92 0.29 -10.13
C GLN A 89 -11.93 -0.77 -10.57
N LYS A 90 -11.62 -1.52 -11.63
CA LYS A 90 -12.48 -2.60 -12.14
C LYS A 90 -12.74 -3.69 -11.10
N GLN A 91 -11.73 -4.08 -10.32
CA GLN A 91 -11.90 -5.09 -9.28
C GLN A 91 -12.72 -4.57 -8.09
N LEU A 92 -12.56 -3.31 -7.72
CA LEU A 92 -13.40 -2.68 -6.71
C LEU A 92 -14.87 -2.66 -7.14
N GLU A 93 -15.17 -2.19 -8.35
CA GLU A 93 -16.53 -2.17 -8.91
C GLU A 93 -17.16 -3.57 -8.94
N LYS A 94 -16.36 -4.59 -9.27
CA LYS A 94 -16.82 -5.97 -9.32
C LYS A 94 -17.10 -6.57 -7.94
N LYS A 95 -16.31 -6.23 -6.92
CA LYS A 95 -16.28 -6.95 -5.63
C LYS A 95 -16.94 -6.18 -4.49
N LEU A 96 -16.93 -4.85 -4.51
CA LEU A 96 -17.51 -4.00 -3.47
C LEU A 96 -18.99 -3.76 -3.75
N THR A 97 -19.82 -4.76 -3.44
CA THR A 97 -21.26 -4.75 -3.77
C THR A 97 -22.17 -4.19 -2.68
N ILE A 98 -21.61 -3.85 -1.52
CA ILE A 98 -22.40 -3.37 -0.37
C ILE A 98 -22.82 -1.90 -0.51
N TYR A 99 -22.10 -1.12 -1.34
CA TYR A 99 -22.38 0.29 -1.58
C TYR A 99 -23.01 0.50 -2.97
N PRO A 100 -23.90 1.49 -3.12
CA PRO A 100 -24.46 1.86 -4.42
C PRO A 100 -23.41 2.50 -5.34
N GLU A 101 -22.43 3.20 -4.75
CA GLU A 101 -21.32 3.85 -5.44
C GLU A 101 -20.01 3.32 -4.88
N VAL A 102 -19.02 3.16 -5.75
CA VAL A 102 -17.70 2.62 -5.42
C VAL A 102 -16.68 3.75 -5.48
N PRO A 103 -15.76 3.88 -4.51
CA PRO A 103 -14.77 4.94 -4.51
C PRO A 103 -13.95 4.94 -5.80
N THR A 104 -13.65 6.15 -6.29
CA THR A 104 -12.67 6.31 -7.37
C THR A 104 -11.26 6.12 -6.80
N VAL A 105 -10.49 5.19 -7.37
CA VAL A 105 -9.09 4.98 -6.97
C VAL A 105 -8.18 5.82 -7.87
N GLN A 106 -7.42 6.73 -7.26
CA GLN A 106 -6.55 7.66 -7.98
C GLN A 106 -5.10 7.54 -7.53
N ARG A 107 -4.19 7.78 -8.49
CA ARG A 107 -2.77 7.93 -8.20
C ARG A 107 -2.52 9.28 -7.56
N ALA A 108 -1.79 9.33 -6.46
CA ALA A 108 -1.32 10.59 -5.89
C ALA A 108 -0.48 11.38 -6.91
N VAL A 109 -0.55 12.71 -6.86
CA VAL A 109 0.15 13.59 -7.83
C VAL A 109 1.20 14.49 -7.21
N LEU A 110 1.10 14.74 -5.90
CA LEU A 110 1.94 15.73 -5.21
C LEU A 110 3.32 15.19 -4.77
N GLN A 111 3.54 13.87 -4.84
CA GLN A 111 4.82 13.22 -4.51
C GLN A 111 5.47 13.78 -3.22
N ASP A 112 6.71 14.26 -3.32
CA ASP A 112 7.53 14.74 -2.21
C ASP A 112 7.00 16.07 -1.62
N ASP A 113 6.24 16.85 -2.40
CA ASP A 113 5.65 18.13 -1.97
C ASP A 113 4.37 17.96 -1.14
N ALA A 114 3.79 16.75 -1.12
CA ALA A 114 2.49 16.48 -0.50
C ALA A 114 2.42 16.92 0.98
N GLY A 115 3.51 16.69 1.74
CA GLY A 115 3.57 17.06 3.16
C GLY A 115 3.58 18.57 3.38
N LEU A 116 4.36 19.31 2.58
CA LEU A 116 4.46 20.77 2.68
C LEU A 116 3.16 21.45 2.22
N ILE A 117 2.60 21.00 1.09
CA ILE A 117 1.32 21.51 0.58
C ILE A 117 0.20 21.20 1.59
N GLY A 118 0.18 19.99 2.15
CA GLY A 118 -0.79 19.60 3.18
C GLY A 118 -0.73 20.50 4.41
N ALA A 119 0.49 20.78 4.91
CA ALA A 119 0.68 21.70 6.04
C ALA A 119 0.20 23.13 5.71
N GLN A 120 0.49 23.63 4.49
CA GLN A 120 0.02 24.94 4.06
C GLN A 120 -1.50 25.02 3.98
N VAL A 121 -2.15 23.98 3.42
CA VAL A 121 -3.62 23.91 3.33
C VAL A 121 -4.23 23.83 4.72
N PHE A 122 -3.66 23.03 5.62
CA PHE A 122 -4.12 22.91 7.00
C PHE A 122 -4.11 24.25 7.74
N LEU A 123 -3.10 25.09 7.53
CA LEU A 123 -3.04 26.44 8.12
C LEU A 123 -4.11 27.42 7.59
N ARG A 124 -4.79 27.08 6.50
CA ARG A 124 -5.84 27.91 5.87
C ARG A 124 -7.27 27.41 6.18
N GLN A 125 -7.40 26.32 6.94
CA GLN A 125 -8.70 25.74 7.32
C GLN A 125 -9.34 26.49 8.47
#